data_AF-A0A0C5VSA0-F1
#
_entry.id   AF-A0A0C5VSA0-F1
#
_cell.length_a   1.000
_cell.length_b   1.000
_cell.length_c   1.000
_cell.angle_alpha   90.00
_cell.angle_beta   90.00
_cell.angle_gamma   90.00
#
_symmetry.space_group_name_H-M   'P 1'
#
loop_
_entity.id
_entity.type
_entity.pdbx_description
1 polymer ?
#
loop_
_entity_poly.entity_id
_entity_poly.type
_entity_poly.pdbx_seq_one_letter_code
_entity_poly.pdbx_strand_id
1 'polypeptide(L)'
;MKKIITLSAAVLAFIASSWIFAASLNIQSGTILLYSDRASSTWQLVTFDEPFSAVPDVVAQTVTYAGSDDPNIRIQNVSKSGFEIRFDEQNTASGSRADGSHATESVSWIAVGK
;
A
#
# COMPACT_ATOMS: atom_id res chain seq x y z
N MET A 1 7.20 16.69 -12.38
CA MET A 1 8.24 16.88 -11.36
C MET A 1 7.57 16.78 -9.99
N LYS A 2 7.62 15.60 -9.34
CA LYS A 2 7.09 15.43 -7.98
C LYS A 2 8.13 15.98 -7.01
N LYS A 3 7.77 17.03 -6.27
CA LYS A 3 8.57 17.52 -5.14
C LYS A 3 8.27 16.61 -3.95
N ILE A 4 9.26 15.81 -3.54
CA ILE A 4 9.19 15.04 -2.30
C ILE A 4 9.97 15.83 -1.25
N ILE A 5 9.29 16.21 -0.18
CA ILE A 5 9.91 16.79 1.01
C ILE A 5 10.22 15.59 1.91
N THR A 6 11.49 15.19 1.97
CA THR A 6 11.94 14.20 2.97
C THR A 6 11.98 14.89 4.33
N LEU A 7 11.00 14.61 5.20
CA LEU A 7 11.03 15.04 6.60
C LEU A 7 11.63 13.93 7.45
N SER A 8 12.95 13.96 7.63
CA SER A 8 13.62 13.20 8.70
C SER A 8 13.39 13.96 10.01
N ALA A 9 12.26 13.72 10.69
CA ALA A 9 12.02 14.31 12.00
C ALA A 9 12.64 13.43 13.10
N ALA A 10 13.87 13.74 13.50
CA ALA A 10 14.38 13.36 14.81
C ALA A 10 14.03 14.48 15.79
N VAL A 11 13.03 14.28 16.65
CA VAL A 11 12.76 15.21 17.76
C VAL A 11 13.81 14.93 18.83
N LEU A 12 14.82 15.81 18.92
CA LEU A 12 15.76 15.85 20.04
C LEU A 12 15.11 16.65 21.18
N ALA A 13 14.53 15.97 22.16
CA ALA A 13 14.13 16.60 23.42
C ALA A 13 15.11 16.18 24.52
N PHE A 14 15.95 17.11 24.97
CA PHE A 14 16.75 16.95 26.18
C PHE A 14 15.89 17.26 27.41
N ILE A 15 15.55 16.24 28.20
CA ILE A 15 15.27 16.42 29.63
C ILE A 15 16.30 15.60 30.40
N ALA A 16 16.82 16.19 31.47
CA ALA A 16 18.01 15.76 32.20
C ALA A 16 18.20 14.24 32.29
N SER A 17 19.38 13.78 31.87
CA SER A 17 19.96 12.45 32.15
C SER A 17 19.31 11.21 31.52
N SER A 18 18.49 11.32 30.48
CA SER A 18 18.06 10.13 29.72
C SER A 18 17.95 10.40 28.22
N TRP A 19 18.62 9.56 27.42
CA TRP A 19 18.43 9.51 25.96
C TRP A 19 17.03 8.97 25.69
N ILE A 20 16.13 9.78 25.17
CA ILE A 20 14.92 9.28 24.53
C ILE A 20 15.34 8.79 23.15
N PHE A 21 15.47 7.47 22.96
CA PHE A 21 15.46 6.90 21.62
C PHE A 21 14.04 7.08 21.08
N ALA A 22 13.79 8.17 20.36
CA ALA A 22 12.66 8.18 19.45
C ALA A 22 12.98 7.14 18.37
N ALA A 23 12.39 5.95 18.45
CA ALA A 23 12.37 5.04 17.31
C ALA A 23 11.71 5.81 16.16
N SER A 24 12.49 6.19 15.15
CA SER A 24 11.97 6.86 13.98
C SER A 24 11.05 5.87 13.27
N LEU A 25 9.75 6.14 13.26
CA LEU A 25 8.79 5.35 12.52
C LEU A 25 9.11 5.51 11.02
N ASN A 26 9.50 4.42 10.36
CA ASN A 26 9.72 4.45 8.92
C ASN A 26 8.37 4.22 8.24
N ILE A 27 7.89 5.22 7.47
CA ILE A 27 6.63 5.13 6.74
C ILE A 27 6.91 5.43 5.28
N GLN A 28 6.41 4.58 4.39
CA GLN A 28 6.35 4.84 2.95
C GLN A 28 4.90 4.67 2.48
N SER A 29 4.49 5.48 1.52
CA SER A 29 3.12 5.44 1.00
C SER A 29 3.10 5.81 -0.48
N GLY A 30 2.10 5.32 -1.19
CA GLY A 30 1.95 5.64 -2.61
C GLY A 30 0.55 5.36 -3.11
N THR A 31 0.35 5.66 -4.39
CA THR A 31 -0.89 5.42 -5.11
C THR A 31 -0.55 4.74 -6.43
N ILE A 32 -1.30 3.69 -6.77
CA ILE A 32 -1.16 2.90 -7.99
C ILE A 32 -2.52 2.79 -8.67
N LEU A 33 -2.55 2.74 -10.00
CA LEU A 33 -3.75 2.40 -10.76
C LEU A 33 -3.77 0.89 -10.94
N LEU A 34 -4.85 0.25 -10.50
CA LEU A 34 -5.07 -1.19 -10.67
C LEU A 34 -6.36 -1.40 -11.45
N TYR A 35 -6.38 -2.47 -12.24
CA TYR A 35 -7.58 -2.99 -12.88
C TYR A 35 -7.80 -4.41 -12.38
N SER A 36 -9.05 -4.83 -12.20
CA SER A 36 -9.34 -6.24 -11.94
C SER A 36 -9.28 -6.99 -13.26
N ASP A 37 -8.40 -7.97 -13.34
CA ASP A 37 -8.46 -9.03 -14.33
C ASP A 37 -8.14 -10.35 -13.62
N ARG A 38 -9.14 -10.90 -12.94
CA ARG A 38 -9.01 -12.17 -12.21
C ARG A 38 -8.55 -13.30 -13.13
N ALA A 39 -8.94 -13.28 -14.40
CA ALA A 39 -8.54 -14.28 -15.38
C ALA A 39 -7.03 -14.21 -15.65
N SER A 40 -6.46 -13.01 -15.72
CA SER A 40 -5.00 -12.85 -15.85
C SER A 40 -4.23 -13.25 -14.60
N SER A 41 -4.85 -13.18 -13.41
CA SER A 41 -4.18 -13.41 -12.12
C SER A 41 -2.90 -12.57 -11.94
N THR A 42 -2.82 -11.42 -12.63
CA THR A 42 -1.62 -10.59 -12.66
C THR A 42 -1.45 -9.84 -11.34
N TRP A 43 -0.27 -9.94 -10.76
CA TRP A 43 0.15 -9.16 -9.60
C TRP A 43 0.98 -7.98 -10.04
N GLN A 44 0.75 -6.81 -9.43
CA GLN A 44 1.58 -5.63 -9.63
C GLN A 44 2.61 -5.55 -8.50
N LEU A 45 3.88 -5.44 -8.87
CA LEU A 45 4.95 -5.22 -7.90
C LEU A 45 5.01 -3.74 -7.53
N VAL A 46 4.94 -3.46 -6.23
CA VAL A 46 5.23 -2.15 -5.66
C VAL A 46 6.58 -2.23 -4.96
N THR A 47 7.55 -1.46 -5.46
CA THR A 47 8.87 -1.33 -4.86
C THR A 47 8.88 -0.13 -3.92
N PHE A 48 9.46 -0.31 -2.73
CA PHE A 48 9.71 0.79 -1.81
C PHE A 48 10.86 1.66 -2.31
N ASP A 49 10.79 2.97 -2.08
CA ASP A 49 11.84 3.90 -2.50
C ASP A 49 13.18 3.54 -1.81
N GLU A 50 13.09 3.15 -0.54
CA GLU A 50 14.22 2.61 0.23
C GLU A 50 13.80 1.30 0.94
N PRO A 51 14.64 0.27 1.00
CA PRO A 51 14.31 -0.95 1.72
C PRO A 51 14.16 -0.70 3.24
N PHE A 52 13.17 -1.34 3.85
CA PHE A 52 13.02 -1.35 5.31
C PHE A 52 14.10 -2.21 5.99
N SER A 53 14.39 -1.92 7.26
CA SER A 53 15.30 -2.72 8.11
C SER A 53 14.76 -4.14 8.38
N ALA A 54 13.45 -4.26 8.57
CA ALA A 54 12.67 -5.47 8.72
C ALA A 54 11.46 -5.46 7.77
N VAL A 55 10.79 -6.60 7.58
CA VAL A 55 9.58 -6.66 6.74
C VAL A 55 8.50 -5.74 7.35
N PRO A 56 7.97 -4.74 6.60
CA PRO A 56 6.98 -3.80 7.12
C PRO A 56 5.56 -4.40 7.12
N ASP A 57 4.67 -3.78 7.86
CA ASP A 57 3.22 -4.02 7.73
C ASP A 57 2.66 -3.13 6.62
N VAL A 58 1.83 -3.67 5.72
CA VAL A 58 1.27 -2.96 4.56
C VAL A 58 -0.25 -3.01 4.58
N VAL A 59 -0.88 -1.86 4.39
CA VAL A 59 -2.32 -1.71 4.18
C VAL A 59 -2.58 -0.95 2.89
N ALA A 60 -3.66 -1.29 2.20
CA ALA A 60 -4.08 -0.60 0.97
C ALA A 60 -5.59 -0.43 0.90
N GLN A 61 -6.04 0.63 0.24
CA GLN A 61 -7.44 0.95 0.07
C GLN A 61 -7.69 1.63 -1.27
N THR A 62 -8.80 1.26 -1.89
CA THR A 62 -9.34 1.93 -3.08
C THR A 62 -9.75 3.37 -2.75
N VAL A 63 -9.31 4.32 -3.57
CA VAL A 63 -9.56 5.77 -3.41
C VAL A 63 -10.63 6.27 -4.39
N THR A 64 -10.76 5.65 -5.56
CA THR A 64 -11.80 5.97 -6.54
C THR A 64 -12.83 4.87 -6.61
N TYR A 65 -14.09 5.22 -6.78
CA TYR A 65 -15.17 4.26 -7.03
C TYR A 65 -15.68 4.47 -8.45
N ALA A 66 -15.02 3.82 -9.41
CA ALA A 66 -15.28 4.00 -10.84
C ALA A 66 -16.14 2.88 -11.43
N GLY A 67 -16.12 1.68 -10.83
CA GLY A 67 -17.01 0.59 -11.17
C GLY A 67 -18.23 0.51 -10.26
N SER A 68 -19.20 -0.31 -10.65
CA SER A 68 -20.44 -0.56 -9.90
C SER A 68 -20.30 -1.63 -8.82
N ASP A 69 -19.27 -2.45 -8.92
CA ASP A 69 -19.08 -3.64 -8.10
C ASP A 69 -18.09 -3.38 -6.97
N ASP A 70 -18.08 -4.24 -5.96
CA ASP A 70 -17.31 -3.98 -4.74
C ASP A 70 -15.81 -4.19 -4.97
N PRO A 71 -14.96 -3.18 -4.68
CA PRO A 71 -13.53 -3.32 -4.78
C PRO A 71 -13.02 -4.28 -3.71
N ASN A 72 -12.12 -5.20 -4.08
CA ASN A 72 -11.34 -5.94 -3.10
C ASN A 72 -9.85 -5.94 -3.49
N ILE A 73 -9.00 -5.68 -2.51
CA ILE A 73 -7.56 -5.54 -2.69
C ILE A 73 -6.88 -6.72 -1.99
N ARG A 74 -5.98 -7.37 -2.72
CA ARG A 74 -5.11 -8.40 -2.16
C ARG A 74 -3.67 -7.94 -2.15
N ILE A 75 -2.99 -8.27 -1.07
CA ILE A 75 -1.55 -8.04 -0.89
C ILE A 75 -0.89 -9.39 -0.60
N GLN A 76 0.27 -9.64 -1.21
CA GLN A 76 1.09 -10.80 -0.91
C GLN A 76 2.58 -10.49 -1.05
N ASN A 77 3.43 -11.46 -0.71
CA ASN A 77 4.88 -11.40 -0.92
C ASN A 77 5.53 -10.11 -0.38
N VAL A 78 5.06 -9.65 0.78
CA VAL A 78 5.63 -8.49 1.47
C VAL A 78 7.05 -8.81 1.91
N SER A 79 7.99 -7.98 1.47
CA SER A 79 9.41 -8.08 1.74
C SER A 79 9.94 -6.72 2.20
N LYS A 80 11.23 -6.66 2.54
CA LYS A 80 11.87 -5.39 2.91
C LYS A 80 11.92 -4.38 1.76
N SER A 81 11.88 -4.84 0.51
CA SER A 81 12.04 -4.01 -0.69
C SER A 81 10.74 -3.71 -1.42
N GLY A 82 9.63 -4.36 -1.06
CA GLY A 82 8.36 -4.17 -1.74
C GLY A 82 7.36 -5.26 -1.43
N PHE A 83 6.23 -5.20 -2.13
CA PHE A 83 5.13 -6.14 -2.01
C PHE A 83 4.39 -6.28 -3.34
N GLU A 84 3.60 -7.33 -3.47
CA GLU A 84 2.72 -7.53 -4.61
C GLU A 84 1.30 -7.15 -4.23
N ILE A 85 0.64 -6.41 -5.11
CA ILE A 85 -0.75 -5.98 -4.95
C ILE A 85 -1.56 -6.32 -6.19
N ARG A 86 -2.81 -6.69 -5.99
CA ARG A 86 -3.77 -6.78 -7.08
C ARG A 86 -5.16 -6.34 -6.64
N PHE A 87 -5.93 -5.92 -7.62
CA PHE A 87 -7.36 -5.75 -7.51
C PHE A 87 -8.03 -7.09 -7.83
N ASP A 88 -8.99 -7.50 -7.02
CA ASP A 88 -9.76 -8.72 -7.23
C ASP A 88 -11.23 -8.44 -6.94
N GLU A 89 -12.10 -8.67 -7.91
CA GLU A 89 -13.53 -8.58 -7.69
C GLU A 89 -14.06 -9.99 -7.40
N GLN A 90 -14.50 -10.24 -6.17
CA GLN A 90 -14.98 -11.57 -5.80
C GLN A 90 -16.43 -11.80 -6.22
N ASN A 91 -17.27 -10.78 -6.05
CA ASN A 91 -18.69 -10.79 -6.34
C ASN A 91 -19.10 -9.49 -7.03
N THR A 92 -20.09 -9.57 -7.90
CA THR A 92 -20.79 -8.41 -8.46
C THR A 92 -21.64 -7.73 -7.39
N ALA A 93 -22.10 -6.50 -7.65
CA ALA A 93 -23.05 -5.75 -6.85
C ALA A 93 -24.38 -6.50 -6.61
N SER A 94 -24.73 -7.43 -7.51
CA SER A 94 -25.91 -8.30 -7.36
C SER A 94 -25.65 -9.56 -6.52
N GLY A 95 -24.45 -9.72 -5.96
CA GLY A 95 -24.06 -10.87 -5.13
C GLY A 95 -23.73 -12.14 -5.91
N SER A 96 -23.65 -12.06 -7.24
CA SER A 96 -23.20 -13.17 -8.09
C SER A 96 -21.66 -13.18 -8.18
N ARG A 97 -21.06 -14.28 -8.65
CA ARG A 97 -19.61 -14.29 -8.89
C ARG A 97 -19.27 -13.30 -10.00
N ALA A 98 -18.32 -12.40 -9.75
CA ALA A 98 -17.81 -11.51 -10.78
C ALA A 98 -17.09 -12.31 -11.88
N ASP A 99 -17.17 -11.84 -13.12
CA ASP A 99 -16.39 -12.37 -14.24
C ASP A 99 -14.90 -12.04 -14.10
N GLY A 100 -14.57 -11.17 -13.14
CA GLY A 100 -13.22 -10.79 -12.78
C GLY A 100 -12.71 -9.52 -13.46
N SER A 101 -13.52 -8.91 -14.33
CA SER A 101 -13.21 -7.67 -15.05
C SER A 101 -13.84 -6.47 -14.33
N HIS A 102 -13.01 -5.49 -13.96
CA HIS A 102 -13.49 -4.27 -13.31
C HIS A 102 -12.85 -3.02 -13.93
N ALA A 103 -13.53 -1.89 -13.79
CA ALA A 103 -12.97 -0.60 -14.15
C ALA A 103 -11.64 -0.35 -13.41
N THR A 104 -10.73 0.36 -14.07
CA THR A 104 -9.47 0.81 -13.45
C THR A 104 -9.76 1.76 -12.30
N GLU A 105 -9.17 1.49 -11.14
CA GLU A 105 -9.31 2.29 -9.94
C GLU A 105 -7.96 2.68 -9.36
N SER A 106 -7.94 3.83 -8.69
CA SER A 106 -6.81 4.29 -7.91
C SER A 106 -6.84 3.62 -6.54
N VAL A 107 -5.72 3.00 -6.16
CA VAL A 107 -5.52 2.35 -4.88
C VAL A 107 -4.34 2.99 -4.18
N SER A 108 -4.54 3.47 -2.96
CA SER A 108 -3.47 4.00 -2.12
C SER A 108 -3.03 2.98 -1.08
N TRP A 109 -1.76 3.01 -0.74
CA TRP A 109 -1.15 2.08 0.21
C TRP A 109 -0.24 2.83 1.18
N ILE A 110 -0.09 2.26 2.37
CA ILE A 110 0.84 2.69 3.42
C ILE A 110 1.59 1.46 3.91
N ALA A 111 2.92 1.57 4.00
CA ALA A 111 3.81 0.60 4.60
C ALA A 111 4.48 1.22 5.82
N VAL A 112 4.44 0.51 6.95
CA VAL A 112 5.01 0.97 8.23
C VAL A 112 6.03 -0.04 8.72
N GLY A 113 7.29 0.41 8.82
CA GLY A 113 8.41 -0.34 9.36
C GLY A 113 8.63 -0.05 10.84
N LYS A 114 9.21 -1.02 11.53
CA LYS A 114 9.64 -0.91 12.94
C LYS A 114 11.03 -0.29 13.06
#